data_AF-A0A9W6Y6T8-F1
#
_entry.id   AF-A0A9W6Y6T8-F1
#
_cell.length_a   1.000
_cell.length_b   1.000
_cell.length_c   1.000
_cell.angle_alpha   90.00
_cell.angle_beta   90.00
_cell.angle_gamma   90.00
#
_symmetry.space_group_name_H-M   'P 1'
#
loop_
_entity.id
_entity.type
_entity.pdbx_description
1 polymer ?
#
loop_
_entity_poly.entity_id
_entity_poly.type
_entity_poly.pdbx_seq_one_letter_code
_entity_poly.pdbx_strand_id
1 'polypeptide(L)'
;MINLKKERGYLVYQLEFLRSKRKLMRADGAVAEWEEKAIAQRHKRRQSEEINAQLRYALFRQTSYVNNLKAMFSLSPPHSMELNMRRFLHTYTHLRKDPQSRARDLAAICTDAKLELGMQTVLRETEGIPVLRPHISTRQIGTSPTEFGASTVAVYAFDTMNTVQIFLAACGAILGCGSAWPKYTQVDSYGKIVDSPSDSIRYGISGCRYRSEDGQDEVAVESRGLSYFKIMDRCAVLLWDYADDDDMFPMNKNTLMKRDVIGT
;
A
#
# COMPACT_ATOMS: atom_id res chain seq x y z
N MET A 1 54.15 4.36 18.47
CA MET A 1 53.58 3.08 17.98
C MET A 1 52.80 2.42 19.11
N ILE A 2 51.48 2.60 19.13
CA ILE A 2 50.59 1.96 20.09
C ILE A 2 50.64 0.45 19.83
N ASN A 3 50.94 -0.33 20.87
CA ASN A 3 51.22 -1.75 20.74
C ASN A 3 49.90 -2.49 20.47
N LEU A 4 49.62 -2.75 19.18
CA LEU A 4 48.43 -3.44 18.67
C LEU A 4 48.09 -4.74 19.42
N LYS A 5 49.08 -5.40 20.03
CA LYS A 5 48.85 -6.58 20.89
C LYS A 5 48.09 -6.23 22.19
N LYS A 6 48.35 -5.08 22.80
CA LYS A 6 47.63 -4.61 23.99
C LYS A 6 46.19 -4.24 23.66
N GLU A 7 45.98 -3.58 22.53
CA GLU A 7 44.63 -3.19 22.06
C GLU A 7 43.80 -4.41 21.69
N ARG A 8 44.40 -5.40 21.00
CA ARG A 8 43.77 -6.71 20.77
C ARG A 8 43.43 -7.41 22.09
N GLY A 9 44.33 -7.39 23.08
CA GLY A 9 44.06 -7.97 24.40
C GLY A 9 42.88 -7.30 25.11
N TYR A 10 42.81 -5.97 25.05
CA TYR A 10 41.72 -5.20 25.62
C TYR A 10 40.38 -5.46 24.92
N LEU A 11 40.37 -5.52 23.59
CA LEU A 11 39.17 -5.83 22.80
C LEU A 11 38.67 -7.26 23.06
N VAL A 12 39.58 -8.24 23.17
CA VAL A 12 39.21 -9.63 23.50
C VAL A 12 38.57 -9.69 24.89
N TYR A 13 39.14 -8.99 25.87
CA TYR A 13 38.58 -8.92 27.22
C TYR A 13 37.19 -8.25 27.24
N GLN A 14 37.01 -7.12 26.54
CA GLN A 14 35.70 -6.48 26.42
C GLN A 14 34.67 -7.40 25.77
N LEU A 15 35.08 -8.15 24.75
CA LEU A 15 34.21 -9.06 24.01
C LEU A 15 33.79 -10.25 24.90
N GLU A 16 34.70 -10.80 25.70
CA GLU A 16 34.38 -11.83 26.70
C GLU A 16 33.47 -11.30 27.82
N PHE A 17 33.71 -10.08 28.30
CA PHE A 17 32.86 -9.42 29.29
C PHE A 17 31.43 -9.22 28.76
N LEU A 18 31.29 -8.73 27.52
CA LEU A 18 29.98 -8.54 26.88
C LEU A 18 29.27 -9.88 26.60
N ARG A 19 30.01 -10.93 26.23
CA ARG A 19 29.46 -12.29 26.08
C ARG A 19 28.96 -12.85 27.41
N SER A 20 29.71 -12.66 28.49
CA SER A 20 29.31 -13.07 29.84
C SER A 20 28.06 -12.32 30.30
N LYS A 21 28.03 -10.99 30.14
CA LYS A 21 26.88 -10.14 30.45
C LYS A 21 25.63 -10.56 29.66
N ARG A 22 25.77 -10.87 28.38
CA ARG A 22 24.67 -11.40 27.53
C ARG A 22 24.18 -12.77 28.01
N LYS A 23 25.08 -13.64 28.47
CA LYS A 23 24.73 -14.97 28.99
C LYS A 23 23.97 -14.86 30.32
N LEU A 24 24.37 -13.92 31.18
CA LEU A 24 23.70 -13.61 32.43
C LEU A 24 22.29 -13.02 32.20
N MET A 25 22.14 -12.08 31.26
CA MET A 25 20.83 -11.52 30.89
C MET A 25 19.88 -12.54 30.24
N ARG A 26 20.41 -13.60 29.62
CA ARG A 26 19.59 -14.73 29.13
C ARG A 26 19.22 -15.72 30.24
N ALA A 27 20.00 -15.81 31.31
CA ALA A 27 19.70 -16.65 32.46
C ALA A 27 18.57 -16.06 33.33
N ASP A 28 18.40 -14.74 33.27
CA ASP A 28 17.25 -14.05 33.83
C ASP A 28 16.05 -14.27 32.89
N GLY A 29 15.24 -15.29 33.18
CA GLY A 29 14.15 -15.81 32.34
C GLY A 29 13.14 -14.76 31.86
N ALA A 30 13.14 -13.57 32.45
CA ALA A 30 12.38 -12.42 32.00
C ALA A 30 12.62 -12.08 30.51
N VAL A 31 13.86 -12.06 30.02
CA VAL A 31 14.14 -11.73 28.60
C VAL A 31 13.58 -12.80 27.66
N ALA A 32 13.71 -14.07 28.04
CA ALA A 32 13.15 -15.20 27.28
C ALA A 32 11.61 -15.16 27.28
N GLU A 33 10.98 -14.84 28.41
CA GLU A 33 9.53 -14.67 28.51
C GLU A 33 9.02 -13.49 27.67
N TRP A 34 9.74 -12.36 27.63
CA TRP A 34 9.36 -11.22 26.77
C TRP A 34 9.51 -11.55 25.30
N GLU A 35 10.56 -12.27 24.90
CA GLU A 35 10.75 -12.78 23.53
C GLU A 35 9.62 -13.75 23.15
N GLU A 36 9.27 -14.69 24.03
CA GLU A 36 8.20 -15.66 23.82
C GLU A 36 6.82 -14.99 23.73
N LYS A 37 6.51 -14.05 24.63
CA LYS A 37 5.29 -13.22 24.58
C LYS A 37 5.21 -12.42 23.28
N ALA A 38 6.32 -11.83 22.83
CA ALA A 38 6.37 -11.09 21.57
C ALA A 38 6.15 -12.01 20.35
N ILE A 39 6.70 -13.23 20.36
CA ILE A 39 6.49 -14.24 19.32
C ILE A 39 5.01 -14.67 19.30
N ALA A 40 4.43 -14.99 20.46
CA ALA A 40 3.04 -15.38 20.58
C ALA A 40 2.08 -14.27 20.09
N GLN A 41 2.35 -13.01 20.45
CA GLN A 41 1.59 -11.86 19.93
C GLN A 41 1.72 -11.71 18.42
N ARG A 42 2.91 -11.91 17.85
CA ARG A 42 3.11 -11.89 16.39
C ARG A 42 2.35 -13.01 15.68
N HIS A 43 2.30 -14.21 16.27
CA HIS A 43 1.50 -15.32 15.74
C HIS A 43 0.00 -15.02 15.79
N LYS A 44 -0.49 -14.51 16.92
CA LYS A 44 -1.89 -14.10 17.07
C LYS A 44 -2.27 -13.00 16.07
N ARG A 45 -1.38 -12.02 15.86
CA ARG A 45 -1.56 -10.97 14.85
C ARG A 45 -1.65 -11.56 13.45
N ARG A 46 -0.70 -12.42 13.04
CA ARG A 46 -0.74 -13.08 11.72
C ARG A 46 -2.02 -13.88 11.50
N GLN A 47 -2.45 -14.66 12.50
CA GLN A 47 -3.73 -15.39 12.42
C GLN A 47 -4.91 -14.43 12.26
N SER A 48 -4.93 -13.32 13.00
CA SER A 48 -6.00 -12.32 12.87
C SER A 48 -5.99 -11.64 11.50
N GLU A 49 -4.83 -11.37 10.91
CA GLU A 49 -4.69 -10.79 9.57
C GLU A 49 -5.19 -11.77 8.49
N GLU A 50 -4.88 -13.06 8.62
CA GLU A 50 -5.35 -14.12 7.73
C GLU A 50 -6.88 -14.28 7.80
N ILE A 51 -7.44 -14.37 9.02
CA ILE A 51 -8.90 -14.42 9.22
C ILE A 51 -9.56 -13.17 8.64
N ASN A 52 -8.97 -11.98 8.84
CA ASN A 52 -9.51 -10.74 8.29
C ASN A 52 -9.51 -10.75 6.75
N ALA A 53 -8.45 -11.26 6.11
CA ALA A 53 -8.41 -11.44 4.66
C ALA A 53 -9.52 -12.39 4.17
N GLN A 54 -9.74 -13.51 4.87
CA GLN A 54 -10.83 -14.44 4.54
C GLN A 54 -12.21 -13.80 4.73
N LEU A 55 -12.42 -13.04 5.81
CA LEU A 55 -13.68 -12.33 6.07
C LEU A 55 -13.94 -11.27 5.01
N ARG A 56 -12.93 -10.51 4.59
CA ARG A 56 -13.06 -9.54 3.48
C ARG A 56 -13.49 -10.22 2.19
N TYR A 57 -12.87 -11.36 1.86
CA TYR A 57 -13.23 -12.14 0.68
C TYR A 57 -14.66 -12.70 0.77
N ALA A 58 -15.05 -13.25 1.93
CA ALA A 58 -16.39 -13.77 2.16
C ALA A 58 -17.47 -12.67 2.07
N LEU A 59 -17.20 -11.51 2.68
CA LEU A 59 -18.08 -10.35 2.65
C LEU A 59 -18.24 -9.81 1.23
N PHE A 60 -17.17 -9.80 0.42
CA PHE A 60 -17.24 -9.46 -0.99
C PHE A 60 -18.14 -10.41 -1.79
N ARG A 61 -17.95 -11.72 -1.61
CA ARG A 61 -18.81 -12.72 -2.27
C ARG A 61 -20.27 -12.57 -1.84
N GLN A 62 -20.53 -12.43 -0.54
CA GLN A 62 -21.88 -12.25 0.00
C GLN A 62 -22.52 -10.96 -0.54
N THR A 63 -21.75 -9.88 -0.66
CA THR A 63 -22.23 -8.62 -1.23
C THR A 63 -22.67 -8.80 -2.68
N SER A 64 -21.92 -9.57 -3.48
CA SER A 64 -22.33 -9.92 -4.84
C SER A 64 -23.67 -10.66 -4.87
N TYR A 65 -23.86 -11.66 -4.02
CA TYR A 65 -25.14 -12.38 -3.91
C TYR A 65 -26.30 -11.48 -3.47
N VAL A 66 -26.09 -10.62 -2.47
CA VAL A 66 -27.12 -9.69 -1.98
C VAL A 66 -27.47 -8.65 -3.04
N ASN A 67 -26.49 -8.13 -3.79
CA ASN A 67 -26.73 -7.20 -4.87
C ASN A 67 -27.50 -7.86 -6.02
N ASN A 68 -27.14 -9.09 -6.40
CA ASN A 68 -27.88 -9.85 -7.41
C ASN A 68 -29.33 -10.09 -6.99
N LEU A 69 -29.56 -10.49 -5.73
CA LEU A 69 -30.93 -10.65 -5.20
C LEU A 69 -31.68 -9.32 -5.17
N LYS A 70 -31.06 -8.23 -4.68
CA LYS A 70 -31.67 -6.90 -4.71
C LYS A 70 -32.02 -6.49 -6.14
N ALA A 71 -31.14 -6.68 -7.11
CA ALA A 71 -31.40 -6.39 -8.52
C ALA A 71 -32.58 -7.20 -9.08
N MET A 72 -32.77 -8.45 -8.63
CA MET A 72 -33.94 -9.27 -8.99
C MET A 72 -35.25 -8.78 -8.36
N PHE A 73 -35.18 -8.06 -7.23
CA PHE A 73 -36.35 -7.66 -6.43
C PHE A 73 -36.64 -6.15 -6.39
N SER A 74 -35.89 -5.28 -7.07
CA SER A 74 -36.04 -3.82 -6.96
C SER A 74 -36.24 -3.08 -8.29
N LEU A 75 -37.19 -2.12 -8.25
CA LEU A 75 -37.42 -1.03 -9.23
C LEU A 75 -36.58 0.24 -8.92
N SER A 76 -35.72 0.18 -7.89
CA SER A 76 -34.85 1.28 -7.43
C SER A 76 -33.40 0.84 -7.41
N PRO A 77 -32.42 1.77 -7.57
CA PRO A 77 -31.03 1.39 -7.70
C PRO A 77 -30.54 0.72 -6.41
N PRO A 78 -29.75 -0.38 -6.52
CA PRO A 78 -29.19 -1.03 -5.36
C PRO A 78 -28.35 0.00 -4.59
N HIS A 79 -28.63 0.15 -3.29
CA HIS A 79 -27.71 0.82 -2.36
C HIS A 79 -26.40 0.03 -2.38
N SER A 80 -25.50 0.46 -3.26
CA SER A 80 -24.10 0.06 -3.33
C SER A 80 -23.50 0.35 -1.97
N MET A 81 -23.11 -0.67 -1.23
CA MET A 81 -22.20 -0.46 -0.12
C MET A 81 -20.91 0.06 -0.76
N GLU A 82 -20.63 1.34 -0.54
CA GLU A 82 -19.56 2.10 -1.19
C GLU A 82 -18.25 1.34 -1.03
N LEU A 83 -17.66 0.92 -2.17
CA LEU A 83 -16.45 0.13 -2.14
C LEU A 83 -15.26 1.01 -1.75
N ASN A 84 -15.06 1.13 -0.45
CA ASN A 84 -13.93 1.84 0.10
C ASN A 84 -12.66 1.00 -0.11
N MET A 85 -11.95 1.24 -1.21
CA MET A 85 -10.74 0.49 -1.58
C MET A 85 -9.66 0.51 -0.48
N ARG A 86 -9.57 1.59 0.30
CA ARG A 86 -8.69 1.71 1.47
C ARG A 86 -9.10 0.76 2.60
N ARG A 87 -10.39 0.54 2.85
CA ARG A 87 -10.84 -0.45 3.85
C ARG A 87 -10.78 -1.88 3.33
N PHE A 88 -10.98 -2.05 2.02
CA PHE A 88 -11.22 -3.34 1.42
C PHE A 88 -9.94 -4.04 0.97
N LEU A 89 -9.04 -3.32 0.29
CA LEU A 89 -7.78 -3.88 -0.23
C LEU A 89 -6.57 -3.55 0.64
N HIS A 90 -6.51 -2.35 1.20
CA HIS A 90 -5.35 -1.94 1.98
C HIS A 90 -5.33 -2.64 3.36
N THR A 91 -4.12 -2.99 3.79
CA THR A 91 -3.82 -3.59 5.08
C THR A 91 -2.62 -2.85 5.64
N TYR A 92 -2.68 -2.54 6.93
CA TYR A 92 -1.60 -1.81 7.59
C TYR A 92 -0.24 -2.46 7.29
N THR A 93 0.66 -1.67 6.73
CA THR A 93 1.93 -2.10 6.17
C THR A 93 3.08 -1.38 6.86
N HIS A 94 3.97 -2.15 7.49
CA HIS A 94 5.24 -1.66 8.02
C HIS A 94 6.39 -2.37 7.33
N LEU A 95 7.26 -1.60 6.66
CA LEU A 95 8.43 -2.11 5.96
C LEU A 95 9.67 -1.97 6.83
N ARG A 96 10.28 -3.11 7.18
CA ARG A 96 11.46 -3.14 8.03
C ARG A 96 12.73 -2.78 7.27
N LYS A 97 13.75 -2.32 8.01
CA LYS A 97 15.06 -1.91 7.44
C LYS A 97 15.91 -3.06 6.93
N ASP A 98 15.78 -4.25 7.51
CA ASP A 98 16.55 -5.43 7.11
C ASP A 98 16.09 -5.93 5.73
N PRO A 99 16.99 -6.09 4.73
CA PRO A 99 16.60 -6.45 3.36
C PRO A 99 15.77 -7.72 3.24
N GLN A 100 16.10 -8.78 3.98
CA GLN A 100 15.34 -10.04 3.92
C GLN A 100 13.94 -9.89 4.52
N SER A 101 13.85 -9.18 5.65
CA SER A 101 12.57 -8.87 6.29
C SER A 101 11.71 -7.97 5.42
N ARG A 102 12.30 -6.95 4.79
CA ARG A 102 11.64 -6.04 3.86
C ARG A 102 11.04 -6.77 2.66
N ALA A 103 11.82 -7.65 2.02
CA ALA A 103 11.34 -8.45 0.90
C ALA A 103 10.14 -9.33 1.30
N ARG A 104 10.18 -9.92 2.51
CA ARG A 104 9.03 -10.67 3.06
C ARG A 104 7.82 -9.77 3.33
N ASP A 105 8.04 -8.56 3.86
CA ASP A 105 6.96 -7.62 4.14
C ASP A 105 6.26 -7.21 2.83
N LEU A 106 7.04 -6.86 1.79
CA LEU A 106 6.52 -6.54 0.46
C LEU A 106 5.75 -7.72 -0.18
N ALA A 107 6.29 -8.93 -0.09
CA ALA A 107 5.64 -10.13 -0.62
C ALA A 107 4.34 -10.48 0.13
N ALA A 108 4.25 -10.19 1.43
CA ALA A 108 3.04 -10.44 2.22
C ALA A 108 1.85 -9.54 1.82
N ILE A 109 2.14 -8.39 1.21
CA ILE A 109 1.11 -7.42 0.78
C ILE A 109 0.75 -7.63 -0.69
N CYS A 110 1.76 -7.95 -1.51
CA CYS A 110 1.64 -8.17 -2.94
C CYS A 110 1.21 -9.62 -3.26
N THR A 111 0.01 -10.00 -2.83
CA THR A 111 -0.49 -11.38 -3.00
C THR A 111 -1.38 -11.52 -4.23
N ASP A 112 -1.37 -12.70 -4.85
CA ASP A 112 -2.23 -13.02 -5.98
C ASP A 112 -3.72 -12.91 -5.63
N ALA A 113 -4.11 -13.25 -4.39
CA ALA A 113 -5.48 -13.08 -3.90
C ALA A 113 -5.92 -11.60 -3.93
N LYS A 114 -5.01 -10.67 -3.61
CA LYS A 114 -5.29 -9.24 -3.66
C LYS A 114 -5.42 -8.72 -5.09
N LEU A 115 -4.60 -9.22 -6.02
CA LEU A 115 -4.75 -8.92 -7.45
C LEU A 115 -6.08 -9.45 -8.00
N GLU A 116 -6.43 -10.69 -7.68
CA GLU A 116 -7.68 -11.29 -8.12
C GLU A 116 -8.88 -10.49 -7.61
N LEU A 117 -8.84 -10.07 -6.34
CA LEU A 117 -9.88 -9.24 -5.75
C LEU A 117 -9.98 -7.85 -6.40
N GLY A 118 -8.83 -7.24 -6.73
CA GLY A 118 -8.78 -6.01 -7.52
C GLY A 118 -9.38 -6.19 -8.92
N MET A 119 -9.05 -7.28 -9.61
CA MET A 119 -9.60 -7.62 -10.92
C MET A 119 -11.12 -7.82 -10.86
N GLN A 120 -11.62 -8.62 -9.91
CA GLN A 120 -13.06 -8.85 -9.72
C GLN A 120 -13.80 -7.54 -9.39
N THR A 121 -13.15 -6.63 -8.65
CA THR A 121 -13.68 -5.30 -8.37
C THR A 121 -13.83 -4.48 -9.65
N VAL A 122 -12.79 -4.39 -10.47
CA VAL A 122 -12.84 -3.66 -11.75
C VAL A 122 -13.92 -4.24 -12.66
N LEU A 123 -13.99 -5.57 -12.81
CA LEU A 123 -14.98 -6.22 -13.66
C LEU A 123 -16.42 -5.94 -13.20
N ARG A 124 -16.67 -5.93 -11.88
CA ARG A 124 -17.99 -5.61 -11.32
C ARG A 124 -18.34 -4.13 -11.51
N GLU A 125 -17.43 -3.21 -11.19
CA GLU A 125 -17.73 -1.77 -11.30
C GLU A 125 -17.85 -1.30 -12.75
N THR A 126 -17.31 -2.07 -13.70
CA THR A 126 -17.40 -1.78 -15.14
C THR A 126 -18.47 -2.60 -15.85
N GLU A 127 -19.20 -3.45 -15.13
CA GLU A 127 -20.28 -4.26 -15.69
C GLU A 127 -21.38 -3.37 -16.27
N GLY A 128 -21.73 -3.61 -17.55
CA GLY A 128 -22.76 -2.85 -18.26
C GLY A 128 -22.31 -1.48 -18.79
N ILE A 129 -21.07 -1.05 -18.56
CA ILE A 129 -20.54 0.19 -19.16
C ILE A 129 -20.23 -0.06 -20.65
N PRO A 130 -20.75 0.77 -21.59
CA PRO A 130 -20.46 0.62 -23.00
C PRO A 130 -18.97 0.78 -23.32
N VAL A 131 -18.33 -0.29 -23.80
CA VAL A 131 -16.86 -0.35 -24.05
C VAL A 131 -16.39 0.60 -25.16
N LEU A 132 -17.29 1.03 -26.04
CA LEU A 132 -16.97 1.87 -27.21
C LEU A 132 -16.86 3.37 -26.91
N ARG A 133 -17.16 3.81 -25.68
CA ARG A 133 -17.09 5.22 -25.29
C ARG A 133 -16.36 5.37 -23.97
N PRO A 134 -15.49 6.39 -23.84
CA PRO A 134 -14.90 6.68 -22.54
C PRO A 134 -16.01 7.01 -21.54
N HIS A 135 -15.88 6.47 -20.33
CA HIS A 135 -16.82 6.70 -19.24
C HIS A 135 -16.04 6.97 -17.97
N ILE A 136 -16.38 8.03 -17.24
CA ILE A 136 -15.81 8.35 -15.93
C ILE A 136 -16.96 8.63 -14.99
N SER A 137 -16.97 7.96 -13.84
CA SER A 137 -17.90 8.25 -12.75
C SER A 137 -17.15 8.35 -11.44
N THR A 138 -17.50 9.32 -10.61
CA THR A 138 -16.93 9.50 -9.28
C THR A 138 -18.05 9.48 -8.27
N ARG A 139 -17.86 8.71 -7.19
CA ARG A 139 -18.81 8.57 -6.09
C ARG A 139 -18.10 8.94 -4.79
N GLN A 140 -18.74 9.76 -3.95
CA GLN A 140 -18.21 10.00 -2.61
C GLN A 140 -18.34 8.74 -1.76
N ILE A 141 -17.40 8.55 -0.84
CA ILE A 141 -17.37 7.42 0.09
C ILE A 141 -17.22 7.93 1.51
N GLY A 142 -18.11 7.52 2.41
CA GLY A 142 -17.95 7.73 3.84
C GLY A 142 -16.84 6.83 4.39
N THR A 143 -15.68 7.39 4.77
CA THR A 143 -14.59 6.59 5.38
C THR A 143 -14.62 6.64 6.90
N SER A 144 -15.17 7.68 7.52
CA SER A 144 -15.52 7.77 8.95
C SER A 144 -16.48 8.96 9.16
N PRO A 145 -17.01 9.21 10.38
CA PRO A 145 -17.79 10.42 10.66
C PRO A 145 -17.04 11.74 10.39
N THR A 146 -15.70 11.69 10.35
CA THR A 146 -14.82 12.86 10.17
C THR A 146 -13.98 12.79 8.90
N GLU A 147 -14.07 11.71 8.13
CA GLU A 147 -13.29 11.49 6.92
C GLU A 147 -14.22 11.14 5.75
N PHE A 148 -14.00 11.80 4.62
CA PHE A 148 -14.66 11.50 3.36
C PHE A 148 -13.61 11.11 2.33
N GLY A 149 -13.98 10.23 1.41
CA GLY A 149 -13.17 9.85 0.26
C GLY A 149 -14.00 9.91 -1.02
N ALA A 150 -13.37 9.55 -2.12
CA ALA A 150 -14.05 9.33 -3.39
C ALA A 150 -13.52 8.05 -4.03
N SER A 151 -14.39 7.35 -4.75
CA SER A 151 -14.01 6.30 -5.67
C SER A 151 -14.37 6.73 -7.08
N THR A 152 -13.37 6.67 -7.96
CA THR A 152 -13.52 7.00 -9.38
C THR A 152 -13.37 5.73 -10.20
N VAL A 153 -14.36 5.45 -11.05
CA VAL A 153 -14.35 4.37 -12.03
C VAL A 153 -14.24 5.00 -13.40
N ALA A 154 -13.18 4.67 -14.12
CA ALA A 154 -12.92 5.16 -15.46
C ALA A 154 -12.71 4.01 -16.45
N VAL A 155 -13.36 4.08 -17.60
CA VAL A 155 -13.24 3.16 -18.73
C VAL A 155 -12.76 3.95 -19.92
N TYR A 156 -11.72 3.46 -20.57
CA TYR A 156 -11.13 4.06 -21.77
C TYR A 156 -11.08 3.01 -22.88
N ALA A 157 -11.32 3.44 -24.11
CA ALA A 157 -11.08 2.63 -25.30
C ALA A 157 -9.70 2.97 -25.86
N PHE A 158 -8.93 1.94 -26.22
CA PHE A 158 -7.61 2.09 -26.84
C PHE A 158 -7.69 1.57 -28.28
N ASP A 159 -7.09 2.31 -29.22
CA ASP A 159 -6.98 1.92 -30.64
C ASP A 159 -5.77 1.00 -30.87
N THR A 160 -5.64 -0.02 -30.03
CA THR A 160 -4.60 -1.06 -30.12
C THR A 160 -5.06 -2.28 -29.34
N MET A 161 -4.63 -3.47 -29.78
CA MET A 161 -4.82 -4.73 -29.06
C MET A 161 -3.56 -5.18 -28.31
N ASN A 162 -2.50 -4.36 -28.32
CA ASN A 162 -1.26 -4.69 -27.62
C ASN A 162 -1.42 -4.45 -26.11
N THR A 163 -1.67 -5.52 -25.36
CA THR A 163 -1.87 -5.51 -23.90
C THR A 163 -0.76 -4.77 -23.14
N VAL A 164 0.50 -4.92 -23.55
CA VAL A 164 1.64 -4.26 -22.88
C VAL A 164 1.60 -2.74 -23.10
N GLN A 165 1.33 -2.29 -24.32
CA GLN A 165 1.20 -0.86 -24.61
C GLN A 165 0.01 -0.24 -23.87
N ILE A 166 -1.14 -0.93 -23.86
CA ILE A 166 -2.33 -0.50 -23.12
C ILE A 166 -2.01 -0.38 -21.63
N PHE A 167 -1.34 -1.39 -21.07
CA PHE A 167 -0.97 -1.41 -19.65
C PHE A 167 -0.03 -0.26 -19.29
N LEU A 168 1.00 0.01 -20.09
CA LEU A 168 1.92 1.12 -19.86
C LEU A 168 1.22 2.48 -19.96
N ALA A 169 0.33 2.65 -20.94
CA ALA A 169 -0.47 3.86 -21.09
C ALA A 169 -1.40 4.08 -19.89
N ALA A 170 -2.09 3.04 -19.43
CA ALA A 170 -2.94 3.09 -18.24
C ALA A 170 -2.14 3.40 -16.96
N CYS A 171 -0.97 2.78 -16.77
CA CYS A 171 -0.06 3.10 -15.67
C CYS A 171 0.35 4.58 -15.70
N GLY A 172 0.72 5.09 -16.89
CA GLY A 172 1.09 6.50 -17.06
C GLY A 172 -0.05 7.46 -16.70
N ALA A 173 -1.27 7.15 -17.14
CA ALA A 173 -2.46 7.95 -16.80
C ALA A 173 -2.72 7.94 -15.29
N ILE A 174 -2.71 6.78 -14.64
CA ILE A 174 -2.96 6.63 -13.20
C ILE A 174 -1.90 7.37 -12.36
N LEU A 175 -0.62 7.21 -12.69
CA LEU A 175 0.48 7.85 -11.96
C LEU A 175 0.53 9.37 -12.18
N GLY A 176 0.01 9.84 -13.32
CA GLY A 176 -0.14 11.26 -13.63
C GLY A 176 -1.38 11.91 -13.00
N CYS A 177 -2.36 11.14 -12.52
CA CYS A 177 -3.53 11.66 -11.84
C CYS A 177 -3.17 12.22 -10.44
N GLY A 178 -3.85 13.30 -10.05
CA GLY A 178 -3.71 13.92 -8.72
C GLY A 178 -2.51 14.86 -8.53
N SER A 179 -1.97 15.44 -9.61
CA SER A 179 -1.02 16.58 -9.54
C SER A 179 -1.70 17.94 -9.39
N ALA A 180 -3.01 18.02 -9.64
CA ALA A 180 -3.77 19.26 -9.55
C ALA A 180 -4.49 19.33 -8.19
N TRP A 181 -4.14 20.32 -7.37
CA TRP A 181 -4.83 20.62 -6.12
C TRP A 181 -5.52 21.99 -6.27
N PRO A 182 -6.86 22.09 -6.17
CA PRO A 182 -7.57 23.36 -6.26
C PRO A 182 -7.01 24.42 -5.30
N LYS A 183 -6.75 25.63 -5.82
CA LYS A 183 -6.16 26.78 -5.10
C LYS A 183 -4.68 26.64 -4.72
N TYR A 184 -4.02 25.61 -5.23
CA TYR A 184 -2.59 25.37 -5.01
C TYR A 184 -1.89 25.14 -6.34
N THR A 185 -0.67 25.67 -6.45
CA THR A 185 0.22 25.42 -7.59
C THR A 185 1.34 24.50 -7.15
N GLN A 186 1.60 23.46 -7.94
CA GLN A 186 2.75 22.57 -7.74
C GLN A 186 4.05 23.35 -8.00
N VAL A 187 4.91 23.43 -6.99
CA VAL A 187 6.20 24.13 -7.05
C VAL A 187 7.32 23.17 -7.40
N ASP A 188 7.29 21.97 -6.83
CA ASP A 188 8.31 20.94 -7.02
C ASP A 188 7.69 19.55 -6.87
N SER A 189 8.27 18.55 -7.54
CA SER A 189 7.90 17.16 -7.37
C SER A 189 9.07 16.23 -7.67
N TYR A 190 9.13 15.13 -6.94
CA TYR A 190 10.05 14.04 -7.21
C TYR A 190 9.35 12.70 -7.09
N GLY A 191 9.87 11.71 -7.80
CA GLY A 191 9.47 10.32 -7.69
C GLY A 191 10.63 9.43 -8.07
N LYS A 192 10.90 8.41 -7.28
CA LYS A 192 11.88 7.38 -7.62
C LYS A 192 11.46 6.02 -7.10
N ILE A 193 11.68 5.00 -7.92
CA ILE A 193 11.62 3.61 -7.49
C ILE A 193 12.89 3.36 -6.67
N VAL A 194 12.72 2.88 -5.44
CA VAL A 194 13.84 2.62 -4.51
C VAL A 194 14.01 1.15 -4.20
N ASP A 195 13.00 0.33 -4.49
CA ASP A 195 13.04 -1.11 -4.26
C ASP A 195 12.17 -1.85 -5.30
N SER A 196 12.60 -3.05 -5.68
CA SER A 196 11.99 -3.89 -6.71
C SER A 196 12.31 -5.37 -6.40
N PRO A 197 11.65 -5.95 -5.38
CA PRO A 197 11.98 -7.30 -4.90
C PRO A 197 11.65 -8.41 -5.92
N SER A 198 10.82 -8.13 -6.91
CA SER A 198 10.49 -9.02 -8.03
C SER A 198 10.22 -8.21 -9.30
N ASP A 199 10.05 -8.89 -10.43
CA ASP A 199 9.72 -8.24 -11.70
C ASP A 199 8.35 -7.56 -11.70
N SER A 200 7.44 -8.00 -10.83
CA SER A 200 6.05 -7.53 -10.73
C SER A 200 5.79 -6.52 -9.62
N ILE A 201 6.75 -6.33 -8.70
CA ILE A 201 6.62 -5.42 -7.56
C ILE A 201 7.57 -4.25 -7.75
N ARG A 202 7.05 -3.03 -7.62
CA ARG A 202 7.86 -1.81 -7.51
C ARG A 202 7.44 -1.06 -6.26
N TYR A 203 8.43 -0.59 -5.53
CA TYR A 203 8.23 0.29 -4.40
C TYR A 203 8.97 1.60 -4.65
N GLY A 204 8.24 2.69 -4.53
CA GLY A 204 8.73 4.02 -4.85
C GLY A 204 8.42 5.03 -3.76
N ILE A 205 9.30 6.02 -3.66
CA ILE A 205 9.07 7.21 -2.85
C ILE A 205 8.79 8.36 -3.79
N SER A 206 7.74 9.12 -3.49
CA SER A 206 7.42 10.33 -4.24
C SER A 206 7.02 11.44 -3.27
N GLY A 207 7.19 12.67 -3.72
CA GLY A 207 6.77 13.85 -2.98
C GLY A 207 6.46 14.99 -3.91
N CYS A 208 5.60 15.88 -3.44
CA CYS A 208 5.18 17.09 -4.14
C CYS A 208 5.07 18.24 -3.14
N ARG A 209 5.51 19.42 -3.54
CA ARG A 209 5.32 20.66 -2.78
C ARG A 209 4.31 21.53 -3.51
N TYR A 210 3.29 21.94 -2.77
CA TYR A 210 2.22 22.80 -3.25
C TYR A 210 2.30 24.13 -2.52
N ARG A 211 2.15 25.24 -3.25
CA ARG A 211 2.00 26.57 -2.67
C ARG A 211 0.60 27.09 -2.97
N SER A 212 -0.06 27.67 -1.98
CA SER A 212 -1.35 28.32 -2.20
C SER A 212 -1.23 29.46 -3.21
N GLU A 213 -2.30 29.74 -3.95
CA GLU A 213 -2.31 30.83 -4.94
C GLU A 213 -2.08 32.22 -4.32
N ASP A 214 -2.44 32.41 -3.04
CA ASP A 214 -2.16 33.62 -2.27
C ASP A 214 -0.73 33.68 -1.68
N GLY A 215 0.05 32.61 -1.86
CA GLY A 215 1.44 32.48 -1.42
C GLY A 215 1.66 32.38 0.08
N GLN A 216 0.59 32.31 0.89
CA GLN A 216 0.69 32.28 2.35
C GLN A 216 1.01 30.89 2.90
N ASP A 217 0.59 29.83 2.20
CA ASP A 217 0.69 28.46 2.66
C ASP A 217 1.55 27.61 1.72
N GLU A 218 2.33 26.71 2.30
CA GLU A 218 3.05 25.69 1.56
C GLU A 218 2.86 24.32 2.19
N VAL A 219 2.45 23.36 1.37
CA VAL A 219 2.16 21.99 1.79
C VAL A 219 3.12 21.02 1.12
N ALA A 220 3.89 20.30 1.95
CA ALA A 220 4.70 19.18 1.51
C ALA A 220 3.92 17.87 1.68
N VAL A 221 3.75 17.14 0.58
CA VAL A 221 3.05 15.87 0.52
C VAL A 221 4.03 14.78 0.10
N GLU A 222 4.06 13.65 0.80
CA GLU A 222 4.88 12.49 0.42
C GLU A 222 4.07 11.20 0.35
N SER A 223 4.53 10.26 -0.48
CA SER A 223 3.99 8.91 -0.61
C SER A 223 5.07 7.85 -0.49
N ARG A 224 4.69 6.69 0.02
CA ARG A 224 5.44 5.43 -0.01
C ARG A 224 4.66 4.43 -0.84
N GLY A 225 4.67 4.64 -2.15
CA GLY A 225 3.85 3.92 -3.11
C GLY A 225 4.38 2.51 -3.36
N LEU A 226 3.46 1.56 -3.35
CA LEU A 226 3.68 0.16 -3.68
C LEU A 226 2.81 -0.20 -4.89
N SER A 227 3.42 -0.58 -6.00
CA SER A 227 2.70 -1.09 -7.15
C SER A 227 3.00 -2.57 -7.36
N TYR A 228 1.96 -3.38 -7.50
CA TYR A 228 2.04 -4.78 -7.84
C TYR A 228 1.21 -5.04 -9.10
N PHE A 229 1.80 -5.67 -10.11
CA PHE A 229 1.11 -5.91 -11.37
C PHE A 229 1.34 -7.31 -11.93
N LYS A 230 0.40 -7.75 -12.76
CA LYS A 230 0.48 -9.00 -13.51
C LYS A 230 -0.04 -8.76 -14.93
N ILE A 231 0.78 -9.08 -15.92
CA ILE A 231 0.41 -9.04 -17.35
C ILE A 231 0.13 -10.48 -17.78
N MET A 232 -1.03 -10.70 -18.38
CA MET A 232 -1.48 -11.97 -18.94
C MET A 232 -1.78 -11.77 -20.44
N ASP A 233 -2.07 -12.86 -21.15
CA ASP A 233 -2.24 -12.83 -22.61
C ASP A 233 -3.32 -11.83 -23.08
N ARG A 234 -4.43 -11.73 -22.34
CA ARG A 234 -5.61 -10.93 -22.73
C ARG A 234 -5.94 -9.78 -21.80
N CYS A 235 -5.23 -9.64 -20.69
CA CYS A 235 -5.47 -8.57 -19.73
C CYS A 235 -4.24 -8.32 -18.87
N ALA A 236 -4.19 -7.15 -18.26
CA ALA A 236 -3.19 -6.81 -17.27
C ALA A 236 -3.88 -6.12 -16.09
N VAL A 237 -3.39 -6.39 -14.89
CA VAL A 237 -3.93 -5.83 -13.65
C VAL A 237 -2.80 -5.10 -12.93
N LEU A 238 -3.04 -3.84 -12.60
CA LEU A 238 -2.20 -3.05 -11.69
C LEU A 238 -2.97 -2.85 -10.39
N LEU A 239 -2.33 -3.19 -9.29
CA LEU A 239 -2.73 -2.76 -7.97
C LEU A 239 -1.74 -1.71 -7.48
N TRP A 240 -2.27 -0.56 -7.07
CA TRP A 240 -1.50 0.49 -6.41
C TRP A 240 -1.95 0.59 -4.95
N ASP A 241 -0.99 0.50 -4.04
CA ASP A 241 -1.15 0.59 -2.59
C ASP A 241 -0.01 1.45 -1.99
N TYR A 242 0.09 1.51 -0.67
CA TYR A 242 1.12 2.28 0.04
C TYR A 242 1.57 1.59 1.34
N ALA A 243 2.77 1.95 1.80
CA ALA A 243 3.26 1.57 3.11
C ALA A 243 2.89 2.63 4.17
N ASP A 244 2.34 2.19 5.29
CA ASP A 244 2.01 3.08 6.42
C ASP A 244 3.26 3.54 7.16
N ASP A 245 4.24 2.66 7.29
CA ASP A 245 5.50 2.92 7.97
C ASP A 245 6.69 2.26 7.24
N ASP A 246 7.84 2.91 7.23
CA ASP A 246 9.06 2.43 6.59
C ASP A 246 10.31 2.86 7.37
N ASP A 247 11.04 1.88 7.92
CA ASP A 247 12.25 2.12 8.71
C ASP A 247 13.47 2.58 7.86
N MET A 248 13.49 2.22 6.56
CA MET A 248 14.57 2.53 5.64
C MET A 248 14.35 3.88 4.94
N PHE A 249 13.11 4.17 4.57
CA PHE A 249 12.69 5.39 3.91
C PHE A 249 11.56 6.07 4.70
N PRO A 250 11.80 6.51 5.95
CA PRO A 250 10.77 7.15 6.75
C PRO A 250 10.25 8.41 6.07
N MET A 251 9.02 8.81 6.37
CA MET A 251 8.49 10.11 5.94
C MET A 251 9.33 11.24 6.52
N ASN A 252 9.51 12.30 5.76
CA ASN A 252 10.16 13.51 6.24
C ASN A 252 9.32 14.12 7.38
N LYS A 253 9.99 14.68 8.39
CA LYS A 253 9.33 15.35 9.52
C LYS A 253 8.52 16.57 9.09
N ASN A 254 8.89 17.18 7.96
CA ASN A 254 8.19 18.32 7.39
C ASN A 254 7.00 17.91 6.49
N THR A 255 6.75 16.61 6.33
CA THR A 255 5.61 16.11 5.56
C THR A 255 4.34 16.40 6.34
N LEU A 256 3.51 17.27 5.79
CA LEU A 256 2.26 17.71 6.41
C LEU A 256 1.12 16.74 6.10
N MET A 257 1.16 16.10 4.93
CA MET A 257 0.14 15.12 4.53
C MET A 257 0.76 13.95 3.76
N LYS A 258 0.17 12.77 3.94
CA LYS A 258 0.47 11.60 3.12
C LYS A 258 -0.31 11.68 1.81
N ARG A 259 0.36 11.46 0.68
CA ARG A 259 -0.28 11.50 -0.66
C ARG A 259 -1.37 10.44 -0.79
N ASP A 260 -1.21 9.31 -0.12
CA ASP A 260 -2.20 8.21 -0.05
C ASP A 260 -3.50 8.59 0.67
N VAL A 261 -3.52 9.71 1.41
CA VAL A 261 -4.71 10.26 2.07
C VAL A 261 -5.40 11.33 1.22
N ILE A 262 -4.65 11.99 0.35
CA ILE A 262 -5.19 12.93 -0.64
C ILE A 262 -5.52 12.08 -1.87
N GLY A 263 -6.77 11.64 -1.99
CA GLY A 263 -7.24 10.95 -3.19
C GLY A 263 -6.80 11.72 -4.44
N THR A 264 -6.13 11.04 -5.36
CA THR A 264 -5.90 11.55 -6.72
C THR A 264 -7.22 11.78 -7.44
#